data_AF-A0A916DUG8-F1
#
_entry.id   AF-A0A916DUG8-F1
#
_cell.length_a   1.000
_cell.length_b   1.000
_cell.length_c   1.000
_cell.angle_alpha   90.00
_cell.angle_beta   90.00
_cell.angle_gamma   90.00
#
_symmetry.space_group_name_H-M   'P 1'
#
loop_
_entity.id
_entity.type
_entity.pdbx_description
1 polymer ?
#
loop_
_entity_poly.entity_id
_entity_poly.type
_entity_poly.pdbx_seq_one_letter_code
_entity_poly.pdbx_strand_id
1 'polypeptide(L)'
;MRVSVFILFLNSIIIAPVLAHNLYNITPQNNNENSPRNIPTITYTFNTSFAQQFVAHFDLNQPNSYPFQDLSDAAVYLTQLGETEKALDILQWLHQQHPQEYKIAANLGATHELKGDLDSAEHYIRKALDLSTDSTQKSAWVNLKIIAAKRSLNKNPNWLLENKVLNLNWDTSFYNNGLTLNDNNHQQDSLRLMRYKIYQNQFDTLWHIGTQMQKRIPYLQTPNLLVANIMKELADYFSITLSIKDAFIAYKIAIYYDPNDQLNTLAALNQLMPHFKKYEFDEAIFQQNFHPALASTELDKKYLPQYRGQPNINTNNQAMSPLFWQAGLAILILILIAGRIIWLDRKT
;
A
#
# COMPACT_ATOMS: atom_id res chain seq x y z
N MET A 1 1.50 -54.94 26.16
CA MET A 1 2.40 -53.92 25.58
C MET A 1 1.57 -53.05 24.65
N ARG A 2 1.06 -51.90 25.13
CA ARG A 2 0.28 -50.95 24.32
C ARG A 2 1.17 -49.74 24.07
N VAL A 3 1.56 -49.53 22.83
CA VAL A 3 2.30 -48.34 22.40
C VAL A 3 1.26 -47.32 21.95
N SER A 4 1.04 -46.30 22.76
CA SER A 4 0.30 -45.10 22.36
C SER A 4 1.21 -44.25 21.48
N VAL A 5 0.86 -44.10 20.21
CA VAL A 5 1.48 -43.13 19.30
C VAL A 5 0.74 -41.81 19.47
N PHE A 6 1.38 -40.85 20.13
CA PHE A 6 0.96 -39.46 20.14
C PHE A 6 1.34 -38.83 18.80
N ILE A 7 0.35 -38.48 17.97
CA ILE A 7 0.56 -37.59 16.82
C ILE A 7 0.33 -36.17 17.32
N LEU A 8 1.43 -35.45 17.59
CA LEU A 8 1.42 -34.00 17.77
C LEU A 8 1.29 -33.34 16.41
N PHE A 9 0.10 -32.85 16.07
CA PHE A 9 -0.06 -31.86 15.01
C PHE A 9 0.47 -30.52 15.52
N LEU A 10 1.74 -30.22 15.25
CA LEU A 10 2.28 -28.85 15.30
C LEU A 10 1.76 -28.09 14.06
N ASN A 11 0.50 -27.67 14.10
CA ASN A 11 -0.01 -26.60 13.23
C ASN A 11 0.38 -25.26 13.85
N SER A 12 1.58 -24.79 13.52
CA SER A 12 1.98 -23.41 13.83
C SER A 12 3.04 -22.97 12.83
N ILE A 13 2.59 -22.55 11.65
CA ILE A 13 3.36 -21.68 10.76
C ILE A 13 2.45 -20.49 10.44
N ILE A 14 2.42 -19.53 11.36
CA ILE A 14 1.93 -18.18 11.09
C ILE A 14 3.12 -17.45 10.48
N ILE A 15 3.20 -17.40 9.15
CA ILE A 15 4.08 -16.46 8.45
C ILE A 15 3.17 -15.37 7.93
N ALA A 16 3.21 -14.24 8.63
CA ALA A 16 2.34 -13.11 8.36
C ALA A 16 2.78 -12.30 7.13
N PRO A 17 1.84 -11.68 6.41
CA PRO A 17 2.08 -11.03 5.13
C PRO A 17 2.33 -9.52 5.29
N VAL A 18 2.66 -8.87 4.19
CA VAL A 18 3.23 -7.52 4.19
C VAL A 18 2.45 -6.58 3.29
N LEU A 19 2.52 -5.29 3.62
CA LEU A 19 2.10 -4.16 2.81
C LEU A 19 3.25 -3.17 2.65
N ALA A 20 3.50 -2.62 1.46
CA ALA A 20 4.39 -1.48 1.24
C ALA A 20 3.60 -0.27 0.73
N HIS A 21 3.84 0.92 1.30
CA HIS A 21 3.28 2.25 0.98
C HIS A 21 2.07 2.69 1.82
N ASN A 22 2.33 3.08 3.08
CA ASN A 22 2.37 4.50 3.48
C ASN A 22 3.67 4.81 4.21
N LEU A 23 4.80 4.38 3.65
CA LEU A 23 6.09 4.74 4.19
C LEU A 23 6.31 6.25 4.00
N TYR A 24 7.01 6.87 4.94
CA TYR A 24 7.39 8.28 4.92
C TYR A 24 8.73 8.50 4.23
N ASN A 25 9.64 7.52 4.25
CA ASN A 25 11.03 7.67 3.80
C ASN A 25 11.39 7.02 2.47
N ILE A 26 10.42 6.75 1.61
CA ILE A 26 10.73 6.31 0.24
C ILE A 26 11.19 7.55 -0.54
N THR A 27 12.45 7.59 -0.97
CA THR A 27 12.84 8.51 -2.05
C THR A 27 11.92 8.23 -3.23
N PRO A 28 11.15 9.22 -3.72
CA PRO A 28 10.29 9.01 -4.86
C PRO A 28 11.09 8.28 -5.94
N GLN A 29 10.52 7.22 -6.54
CA GLN A 29 10.89 6.95 -7.92
C GLN A 29 10.84 8.29 -8.61
N ASN A 30 11.88 8.63 -9.37
CA ASN A 30 11.94 9.85 -10.15
C ASN A 30 10.57 10.03 -10.80
N ASN A 31 9.75 10.93 -10.24
CA ASN A 31 8.40 11.23 -10.70
C ASN A 31 8.58 12.06 -11.97
N ASN A 32 9.24 11.49 -12.96
CA ASN A 32 8.94 11.86 -14.31
C ASN A 32 7.48 11.43 -14.47
N GLU A 33 6.59 12.40 -14.33
CA GLU A 33 5.13 12.33 -14.55
C GLU A 33 4.74 11.85 -15.96
N ASN A 34 5.71 11.36 -16.73
CA ASN A 34 5.53 10.52 -17.90
C ASN A 34 5.65 9.04 -17.49
N SER A 35 4.82 8.58 -16.54
CA SER A 35 4.79 7.16 -16.18
C SER A 35 4.26 6.39 -17.41
N PRO A 36 5.02 5.47 -18.00
CA PRO A 36 4.58 4.74 -19.19
C PRO A 36 3.30 3.96 -18.87
N ARG A 37 2.44 3.79 -19.87
CA ARG A 37 1.11 3.14 -19.82
C ARG A 37 1.15 1.63 -19.50
N ASN A 38 2.14 1.17 -18.74
CA ASN A 38 2.39 -0.22 -18.42
C ASN A 38 1.88 -0.54 -17.01
N ILE A 39 1.72 -1.83 -16.68
CA ILE A 39 1.48 -2.26 -15.30
C ILE A 39 2.58 -1.65 -14.41
N PRO A 40 2.27 -1.09 -13.23
CA PRO A 40 3.29 -0.82 -12.22
C PRO A 40 4.17 -2.05 -12.06
N THR A 41 5.48 -1.91 -11.86
CA THR A 41 6.37 -3.06 -11.66
C THR A 41 5.95 -3.83 -10.39
N ILE A 42 5.02 -4.79 -10.54
CA ILE A 42 4.48 -5.62 -9.44
C ILE A 42 5.56 -6.55 -8.89
N THR A 43 6.67 -6.70 -9.61
CA THR A 43 7.82 -7.57 -9.32
C THR A 43 8.83 -6.99 -8.32
N TYR A 44 8.39 -6.14 -7.39
CA TYR A 44 9.27 -5.72 -6.29
C TYR A 44 9.65 -6.95 -5.46
N THR A 45 10.90 -7.05 -5.01
CA THR A 45 11.35 -8.12 -4.12
C THR A 45 11.52 -7.58 -2.72
N PHE A 46 10.98 -8.27 -1.73
CA PHE A 46 11.20 -7.89 -0.35
C PHE A 46 12.61 -8.24 0.10
N ASN A 47 13.35 -7.23 0.54
CA ASN A 47 14.61 -7.48 1.23
C ASN A 47 14.37 -7.72 2.72
N THR A 48 14.14 -8.99 3.08
CA THR A 48 13.92 -9.42 4.47
C THR A 48 15.09 -9.00 5.38
N SER A 49 16.33 -9.14 4.90
CA SER A 49 17.53 -8.77 5.65
C SER A 49 17.59 -7.27 5.94
N PHE A 50 17.27 -6.44 4.94
CA PHE A 50 17.16 -5.00 5.15
C PHE A 50 16.07 -4.64 6.16
N ALA A 51 14.87 -5.22 6.04
CA ALA A 51 13.78 -4.93 6.96
C ALA A 51 14.12 -5.29 8.41
N GLN A 52 14.76 -6.45 8.62
CA GLN A 52 15.27 -6.87 9.93
C GLN A 52 16.30 -5.87 10.47
N GLN A 53 17.27 -5.47 9.65
CA GLN A 53 18.28 -4.49 10.03
C GLN A 53 17.65 -3.13 10.35
N PHE A 54 16.74 -2.65 9.51
CA PHE A 54 16.06 -1.37 9.68
C PHE A 54 15.34 -1.32 11.03
N VAL A 55 14.49 -2.32 11.32
CA VAL A 55 13.74 -2.43 12.57
C VAL A 55 14.67 -2.54 13.80
N ALA A 56 15.82 -3.21 13.67
CA ALA A 56 16.77 -3.37 14.79
C ALA A 56 17.40 -2.05 15.28
N HIS A 57 17.27 -0.93 14.55
CA HIS A 57 17.74 0.39 15.00
C HIS A 57 16.84 1.03 16.07
N PHE A 58 15.63 0.52 16.26
CA PHE A 58 14.61 1.12 17.11
C PHE A 58 14.47 0.36 18.43
N ASP A 59 14.65 1.04 19.56
CA ASP A 59 14.16 0.55 20.86
C ASP A 59 12.66 0.82 20.95
N LEU A 60 11.86 -0.20 20.64
CA LEU A 60 10.40 -0.12 20.58
C LEU A 60 9.75 0.12 21.95
N ASN A 61 10.48 -0.04 23.05
CA ASN A 61 10.01 0.31 24.39
C ASN A 61 10.15 1.81 24.68
N GLN A 62 10.89 2.54 23.84
CA GLN A 62 11.12 3.99 23.94
C GLN A 62 10.76 4.69 22.63
N PRO A 63 9.52 4.58 22.13
CA PRO A 63 9.14 5.13 20.82
C PRO A 63 9.28 6.66 20.76
N ASN A 64 9.16 7.36 21.89
CA ASN A 64 9.37 8.82 21.96
C ASN A 64 10.77 9.29 21.50
N SER A 65 11.75 8.40 21.45
CA SER A 65 13.13 8.73 21.07
C SER A 65 13.33 8.87 19.55
N TYR A 66 12.30 8.59 18.75
CA TYR A 66 12.40 8.52 17.29
C TYR A 66 11.34 9.39 16.60
N PRO A 67 11.62 9.92 15.40
CA PRO A 67 10.59 10.57 14.59
C PRO A 67 9.44 9.61 14.29
N PHE A 68 8.21 10.09 14.43
CA PHE A 68 7.00 9.28 14.24
C PHE A 68 6.93 8.66 12.83
N GLN A 69 7.50 9.33 11.83
CA GLN A 69 7.61 8.86 10.45
C GLN A 69 8.47 7.60 10.35
N ASP A 70 9.64 7.62 11.00
CA ASP A 70 10.59 6.51 10.99
C ASP A 70 10.02 5.32 11.78
N LEU A 71 9.29 5.57 12.86
CA LEU A 71 8.54 4.54 13.58
C LEU A 71 7.37 3.96 12.80
N SER A 72 6.64 4.79 12.05
CA SER A 72 5.58 4.29 11.16
C SER A 72 6.19 3.40 10.08
N ASP A 73 7.35 3.77 9.55
CA ASP A 73 8.10 2.94 8.60
C ASP A 73 8.59 1.64 9.23
N ALA A 74 9.10 1.70 10.47
CA ALA A 74 9.51 0.52 11.23
C ALA A 74 8.31 -0.38 11.56
N ALA A 75 7.13 0.17 11.81
CA ALA A 75 5.93 -0.62 12.02
C ALA A 75 5.46 -1.30 10.73
N VAL A 76 5.56 -0.62 9.58
CA VAL A 76 5.37 -1.27 8.28
C VAL A 76 6.37 -2.43 8.15
N TYR A 77 7.68 -2.17 8.30
CA TYR A 77 8.74 -3.08 8.79
C TYR A 77 8.26 -4.36 9.49
N LEU A 78 7.77 -4.17 10.70
CA LEU A 78 7.36 -5.25 11.58
C LEU A 78 6.17 -6.02 11.03
N THR A 79 5.16 -5.32 10.50
CA THR A 79 4.08 -5.97 9.75
C THR A 79 4.65 -6.81 8.62
N GLN A 80 5.69 -6.31 7.93
CA GLN A 80 6.34 -7.02 6.83
C GLN A 80 7.02 -8.33 7.27
N LEU A 81 7.59 -8.31 8.46
CA LEU A 81 8.32 -9.45 9.02
C LEU A 81 7.37 -10.46 9.70
N GLY A 82 6.06 -10.20 9.65
CA GLY A 82 5.05 -10.97 10.34
C GLY A 82 4.97 -10.71 11.85
N GLU A 83 5.69 -9.70 12.33
CA GLU A 83 5.68 -9.21 13.71
C GLU A 83 4.49 -8.27 13.94
N THR A 84 3.30 -8.73 13.56
CA THR A 84 2.07 -7.92 13.46
C THR A 84 1.65 -7.30 14.78
N GLU A 85 1.83 -8.00 15.90
CA GLU A 85 1.50 -7.45 17.23
C GLU A 85 2.40 -6.27 17.59
N LYS A 86 3.72 -6.40 17.41
CA LYS A 86 4.68 -5.31 17.66
C LYS A 86 4.38 -4.10 16.76
N ALA A 87 4.00 -4.35 15.51
CA ALA A 87 3.60 -3.30 14.59
C ALA A 87 2.34 -2.57 15.07
N LEU A 88 1.33 -3.31 15.55
CA LEU A 88 0.11 -2.74 16.11
C LEU A 88 0.39 -1.90 17.35
N ASP A 89 1.22 -2.38 18.28
CA ASP A 89 1.59 -1.63 19.49
C ASP A 89 2.15 -0.24 19.12
N ILE A 90 3.10 -0.19 18.19
CA ILE A 90 3.69 1.06 17.70
C ILE A 90 2.65 1.92 16.98
N LEU A 91 1.88 1.34 16.06
CA LEU A 91 0.93 2.09 15.25
C LEU A 91 -0.23 2.64 16.08
N GLN A 92 -0.69 1.92 17.10
CA GLN A 92 -1.70 2.38 18.03
C GLN A 92 -1.16 3.52 18.88
N TRP A 93 0.07 3.38 19.39
CA TRP A 93 0.75 4.44 20.11
C TRP A 93 0.91 5.70 19.24
N LEU A 94 1.41 5.56 18.01
CA LEU A 94 1.55 6.65 17.03
C LEU A 94 0.21 7.31 16.73
N HIS A 95 -0.87 6.51 16.61
CA HIS A 95 -2.20 7.05 16.33
C HIS A 95 -2.78 7.85 17.48
N GLN A 96 -2.47 7.50 18.73
CA GLN A 96 -2.85 8.30 19.90
C GLN A 96 -2.16 9.67 19.88
N GLN A 97 -0.89 9.73 19.47
CA GLN A 97 -0.13 10.98 19.38
C GLN A 97 -0.50 11.81 18.12
N HIS A 98 -0.83 11.12 17.02
CA HIS A 98 -1.06 11.71 15.71
C HIS A 98 -2.40 11.23 15.10
N PRO A 99 -3.55 11.55 15.72
CA PRO A 99 -4.84 10.98 15.32
C PRO A 99 -5.34 11.43 13.94
N GLN A 100 -4.78 12.51 13.41
CA GLN A 100 -5.10 13.09 12.09
C GLN A 100 -4.12 12.66 11.00
N GLU A 101 -3.13 11.80 11.31
CA GLU A 101 -2.17 11.35 10.31
C GLU A 101 -2.70 10.17 9.50
N TYR A 102 -3.06 10.46 8.25
CA TYR A 102 -3.73 9.51 7.38
C TYR A 102 -2.87 8.27 7.10
N LYS A 103 -1.54 8.42 6.94
CA LYS A 103 -0.62 7.30 6.69
C LYS A 103 -0.57 6.33 7.87
N ILE A 104 -0.60 6.85 9.11
CA ILE A 104 -0.67 6.02 10.32
C ILE A 104 -2.01 5.27 10.35
N ALA A 105 -3.13 5.94 10.08
CA ALA A 105 -4.43 5.28 10.01
C ALA A 105 -4.47 4.18 8.93
N ALA A 106 -3.92 4.44 7.74
CA ALA A 106 -3.89 3.44 6.68
C ALA A 106 -2.96 2.26 7.02
N ASN A 107 -1.81 2.49 7.65
CA ASN A 107 -0.91 1.43 8.11
C ASN A 107 -1.56 0.61 9.24
N LEU A 108 -2.31 1.23 10.15
CA LEU A 108 -3.13 0.54 11.16
C LEU A 108 -4.14 -0.39 10.50
N GLY A 109 -4.98 0.15 9.61
CA GLY A 109 -6.05 -0.62 8.99
C GLY A 109 -5.52 -1.80 8.19
N ALA A 110 -4.42 -1.61 7.48
CA ALA A 110 -3.81 -2.66 6.72
C ALA A 110 -3.10 -3.70 7.63
N THR A 111 -2.50 -3.30 8.74
CA THR A 111 -1.95 -4.25 9.74
C THR A 111 -3.05 -5.08 10.41
N HIS A 112 -4.20 -4.48 10.74
CA HIS A 112 -5.38 -5.21 11.22
C HIS A 112 -5.93 -6.20 10.15
N GLU A 113 -5.93 -5.81 8.86
CA GLU A 113 -6.36 -6.69 7.74
C GLU A 113 -5.53 -7.98 7.68
N LEU A 114 -4.23 -7.86 7.95
CA LEU A 114 -3.29 -8.98 7.94
C LEU A 114 -3.39 -9.84 9.20
N LYS A 115 -3.66 -9.22 10.37
CA LYS A 115 -3.99 -9.93 11.61
C LYS A 115 -5.30 -10.73 11.49
N GLY A 116 -6.18 -10.36 10.55
CA GLY A 116 -7.51 -10.94 10.39
C GLY A 116 -8.60 -10.22 11.17
N ASP A 117 -8.28 -9.10 11.80
CA ASP A 117 -9.24 -8.21 12.46
C ASP A 117 -9.89 -7.29 11.42
N LEU A 118 -10.84 -7.86 10.68
CA LEU A 118 -11.42 -7.23 9.49
C LEU A 118 -12.27 -5.99 9.82
N ASP A 119 -12.81 -5.88 11.03
CA ASP A 119 -13.64 -4.75 11.45
C ASP A 119 -12.77 -3.53 11.78
N SER A 120 -11.72 -3.71 12.57
CA SER A 120 -10.72 -2.64 12.81
C SER A 120 -10.02 -2.25 11.50
N ALA A 121 -9.73 -3.23 10.64
CA ALA A 121 -9.13 -2.98 9.33
C ALA A 121 -9.98 -2.01 8.51
N GLU A 122 -11.28 -2.30 8.37
CA GLU A 122 -12.20 -1.43 7.63
C GLU A 122 -12.30 -0.05 8.28
N HIS A 123 -12.45 0.02 9.60
CA HIS A 123 -12.56 1.27 10.34
C HIS A 123 -11.39 2.22 10.03
N TYR A 124 -10.17 1.73 10.18
CA TYR A 124 -8.97 2.55 10.00
C TYR A 124 -8.67 2.87 8.53
N ILE A 125 -8.97 1.97 7.59
CA ILE A 125 -8.86 2.26 6.15
C ILE A 125 -9.84 3.37 5.75
N ARG A 126 -11.08 3.34 6.26
CA ARG A 126 -12.06 4.42 6.02
C ARG A 126 -11.62 5.73 6.65
N LYS A 127 -11.11 5.69 7.89
CA LYS A 127 -10.54 6.87 8.53
C LYS A 127 -9.40 7.49 7.71
N ALA A 128 -8.50 6.68 7.16
CA ALA A 128 -7.42 7.17 6.32
C ALA A 128 -7.92 7.82 5.03
N LEU A 129 -9.00 7.31 4.45
CA LEU A 129 -9.69 7.92 3.31
C LEU A 129 -10.28 9.29 3.68
N ASP A 130 -10.93 9.40 4.84
CA ASP A 130 -11.53 10.66 5.31
C ASP A 130 -10.48 11.73 5.63
N LEU A 131 -9.30 11.32 6.14
CA LEU A 131 -8.19 12.21 6.48
C LEU A 131 -7.35 12.65 5.26
N SER A 132 -7.41 11.92 4.15
CA SER A 132 -6.52 12.16 3.02
C SER A 132 -7.00 13.29 2.12
N THR A 133 -6.13 14.28 1.89
CA THR A 133 -6.27 15.25 0.80
C THR A 133 -5.55 14.81 -0.48
N ASP A 134 -4.79 13.71 -0.41
CA ASP A 134 -3.93 13.21 -1.48
C ASP A 134 -4.64 12.18 -2.38
N SER A 135 -4.31 12.26 -3.66
CA SER A 135 -4.60 11.27 -4.69
C SER A 135 -3.97 9.89 -4.46
N THR A 136 -2.92 9.72 -3.66
CA THR A 136 -2.30 8.39 -3.45
C THR A 136 -3.17 7.45 -2.61
N GLN A 137 -4.02 7.97 -1.70
CA GLN A 137 -4.98 7.16 -0.95
C GLN A 137 -6.20 6.74 -1.73
N LYS A 138 -6.30 7.20 -2.97
CA LYS A 138 -7.24 6.70 -3.95
C LYS A 138 -7.14 5.18 -4.16
N SER A 139 -6.09 4.50 -3.75
CA SER A 139 -6.02 3.03 -3.85
C SER A 139 -6.71 2.26 -2.72
N ALA A 140 -7.24 2.93 -1.69
CA ALA A 140 -7.82 2.29 -0.51
C ALA A 140 -9.11 1.49 -0.79
N TRP A 141 -9.84 1.77 -1.87
CA TRP A 141 -10.99 0.93 -2.27
C TRP A 141 -10.59 -0.53 -2.54
N VAL A 142 -9.36 -0.77 -3.03
CA VAL A 142 -8.84 -2.13 -3.24
C VAL A 142 -8.70 -2.84 -1.90
N ASN A 143 -8.22 -2.15 -0.86
CA ASN A 143 -8.15 -2.71 0.49
C ASN A 143 -9.54 -3.09 1.01
N LEU A 144 -10.52 -2.21 0.84
CA LEU A 144 -11.89 -2.48 1.27
C LEU A 144 -12.52 -3.66 0.51
N LYS A 145 -12.21 -3.82 -0.79
CA LYS A 145 -12.63 -4.99 -1.58
C LYS A 145 -11.99 -6.28 -1.08
N ILE A 146 -10.71 -6.24 -0.74
CA ILE A 146 -10.01 -7.38 -0.16
C ILE A 146 -10.59 -7.75 1.21
N ILE A 147 -10.86 -6.77 2.07
CA ILE A 147 -11.52 -6.98 3.37
C ILE A 147 -12.90 -7.62 3.16
N ALA A 148 -13.70 -7.11 2.23
CA ALA A 148 -15.01 -7.68 1.90
C ALA A 148 -14.91 -9.13 1.41
N ALA A 149 -13.96 -9.42 0.51
CA ALA A 149 -13.71 -10.77 0.03
C ALA A 149 -13.25 -11.72 1.15
N LYS A 150 -12.38 -11.26 2.05
CA LYS A 150 -11.97 -12.03 3.25
C LYS A 150 -13.17 -12.34 4.15
N ARG A 151 -14.10 -11.39 4.36
CA ARG A 151 -15.34 -11.66 5.11
C ARG A 151 -16.21 -12.70 4.40
N SER A 152 -16.29 -12.67 3.08
CA SER A 152 -17.02 -13.68 2.31
C SER A 152 -16.36 -15.05 2.43
N LEU A 153 -15.03 -15.12 2.40
CA LEU A 153 -14.26 -16.36 2.59
C LEU A 153 -14.48 -16.97 3.97
N ASN A 154 -14.59 -16.16 5.03
CA ASN A 154 -14.92 -16.63 6.38
C ASN A 154 -16.29 -17.32 6.44
N LYS A 155 -17.22 -16.99 5.53
CA LYS A 155 -18.56 -17.59 5.44
C LYS A 155 -18.60 -18.75 4.46
N ASN A 156 -17.88 -18.65 3.34
CA ASN A 156 -17.80 -19.64 2.29
C ASN A 156 -16.35 -19.74 1.78
N PRO A 157 -15.59 -20.78 2.16
CA PRO A 157 -14.21 -20.97 1.73
C PRO A 157 -14.02 -21.03 0.20
N ASN A 158 -15.07 -21.45 -0.54
CA ASN A 158 -15.06 -21.58 -1.99
C ASN A 158 -15.55 -20.33 -2.72
N TRP A 159 -15.82 -19.23 -2.00
CA TRP A 159 -16.42 -18.02 -2.57
C TRP A 159 -15.65 -17.49 -3.80
N LEU A 160 -14.32 -17.58 -3.78
CA LEU A 160 -13.45 -17.11 -4.87
C LEU A 160 -13.53 -17.94 -6.16
N LEU A 161 -14.10 -19.14 -6.13
CA LEU A 161 -14.29 -19.97 -7.33
C LEU A 161 -15.42 -19.43 -8.22
N GLU A 162 -16.37 -18.73 -7.60
CA GLU A 162 -17.59 -18.24 -8.28
C GLU A 162 -17.66 -16.72 -8.31
N ASN A 163 -16.78 -16.02 -7.57
CA ASN A 163 -16.85 -14.57 -7.39
C ASN A 163 -15.51 -13.89 -7.66
N LYS A 164 -15.62 -12.63 -8.06
CA LYS A 164 -14.50 -11.73 -8.34
C LYS A 164 -14.28 -10.78 -7.17
N VAL A 165 -13.04 -10.68 -6.68
CA VAL A 165 -12.69 -9.81 -5.54
C VAL A 165 -12.96 -8.34 -5.87
N LEU A 166 -12.41 -7.88 -7.00
CA LEU A 166 -12.55 -6.49 -7.42
C LEU A 166 -13.86 -6.26 -8.18
N ASN A 167 -14.35 -7.32 -8.83
CA ASN A 167 -15.53 -7.30 -9.71
C ASN A 167 -15.46 -6.12 -10.67
N LEU A 168 -14.37 -6.08 -11.43
CA LEU A 168 -14.08 -4.96 -12.29
C LEU A 168 -15.11 -4.91 -13.42
N ASN A 169 -15.79 -3.75 -13.53
CA ASN A 169 -16.72 -3.48 -14.63
C ASN A 169 -16.04 -2.48 -15.55
N TRP A 170 -15.94 -2.87 -16.82
CA TRP A 170 -15.12 -2.22 -17.84
C TRP A 170 -15.93 -1.61 -18.97
N ASP A 171 -17.26 -1.56 -18.83
CA ASP A 171 -18.11 -0.80 -19.74
C ASP A 171 -17.58 0.63 -19.82
N THR A 172 -17.05 1.06 -20.96
CA THR A 172 -16.44 2.40 -21.08
C THR A 172 -17.45 3.53 -20.89
N SER A 173 -18.76 3.25 -21.03
CA SER A 173 -19.81 4.19 -20.64
C SER A 173 -19.80 4.49 -19.13
N PHE A 174 -19.23 3.59 -18.31
CA PHE A 174 -18.95 3.79 -16.88
C PHE A 174 -18.04 4.99 -16.62
N TYR A 175 -17.05 5.24 -17.51
CA TYR A 175 -16.10 6.34 -17.38
C TYR A 175 -16.54 7.60 -18.13
N ASN A 176 -17.45 7.47 -19.10
CA ASN A 176 -17.90 8.58 -19.96
C ASN A 176 -19.18 9.28 -19.48
N ASN A 177 -19.99 8.65 -18.63
CA ASN A 177 -21.27 9.21 -18.17
C ASN A 177 -21.15 9.94 -16.83
N GLY A 178 -20.46 11.08 -16.84
CA GLY A 178 -20.41 11.98 -15.69
C GLY A 178 -21.79 12.16 -15.03
N LEU A 179 -21.93 11.63 -13.82
CA LEU A 179 -23.02 11.80 -12.86
C LEU A 179 -24.46 11.41 -13.27
N THR A 180 -24.69 10.56 -14.26
CA THR A 180 -26.07 10.13 -14.63
C THR A 180 -26.29 8.61 -14.58
N LEU A 181 -26.00 7.99 -13.44
CA LEU A 181 -26.67 6.75 -13.06
C LEU A 181 -27.84 7.12 -12.14
N ASN A 182 -29.06 6.93 -12.65
CA ASN A 182 -30.30 7.12 -11.91
C ASN A 182 -30.34 6.07 -10.77
N ASP A 183 -30.08 6.53 -9.55
CA ASP A 183 -29.73 5.72 -8.38
C ASP A 183 -30.97 5.14 -7.68
N ASN A 184 -31.78 4.37 -8.42
CA ASN A 184 -33.00 3.74 -7.90
C ASN A 184 -32.80 2.26 -7.54
N ASN A 185 -31.59 1.70 -7.73
CA ASN A 185 -31.26 0.34 -7.34
C ASN A 185 -30.34 0.36 -6.13
N HIS A 186 -30.94 0.30 -4.94
CA HIS A 186 -30.35 0.27 -3.59
C HIS A 186 -29.32 -0.85 -3.29
N GLN A 187 -28.63 -1.40 -4.28
CA GLN A 187 -27.62 -2.46 -4.12
C GLN A 187 -26.38 -2.26 -5.01
N GLN A 188 -26.10 -1.03 -5.44
CA GLN A 188 -24.78 -0.74 -6.00
C GLN A 188 -23.75 -0.68 -4.85
N ASP A 189 -22.90 -1.71 -4.80
CA ASP A 189 -21.74 -1.82 -3.92
C ASP A 189 -21.10 -0.44 -3.65
N SER A 190 -21.14 0.03 -2.41
CA SER A 190 -20.65 1.36 -2.02
C SER A 190 -19.16 1.55 -2.37
N LEU A 191 -18.40 0.45 -2.52
CA LEU A 191 -17.01 0.47 -2.98
C LEU A 191 -16.89 0.68 -4.49
N ARG A 192 -17.87 0.21 -5.27
CA ARG A 192 -18.02 0.53 -6.70
C ARG A 192 -18.37 2.01 -6.90
N LEU A 193 -19.18 2.59 -6.01
CA LEU A 193 -19.51 4.02 -6.05
C LEU A 193 -18.33 4.90 -5.59
N MET A 194 -17.55 4.44 -4.61
CA MET A 194 -16.27 5.07 -4.25
C MET A 194 -15.30 5.07 -5.44
N ARG A 195 -15.25 3.97 -6.20
CA ARG A 195 -14.51 3.90 -7.46
C ARG A 195 -14.99 4.93 -8.50
N TYR A 196 -16.29 5.18 -8.55
CA TYR A 196 -16.90 6.12 -9.48
C TYR A 196 -16.63 7.59 -9.14
N LYS A 197 -16.74 7.98 -7.86
CA LYS A 197 -16.60 9.38 -7.44
C LYS A 197 -15.17 9.92 -7.53
N ILE A 198 -14.17 9.05 -7.60
CA ILE A 198 -12.77 9.41 -7.37
C ILE A 198 -11.89 9.30 -8.64
N TYR A 199 -12.29 8.53 -9.67
CA TYR A 199 -11.40 8.16 -10.79
C TYR A 199 -11.89 8.65 -12.15
N GLN A 200 -10.96 9.27 -12.90
CA GLN A 200 -11.27 9.92 -14.17
C GLN A 200 -11.07 8.98 -15.37
N ASN A 201 -10.32 7.88 -15.22
CA ASN A 201 -10.10 6.91 -16.30
C ASN A 201 -9.67 5.52 -15.80
N GLN A 202 -9.59 4.57 -16.74
CA GLN A 202 -9.19 3.18 -16.50
C GLN A 202 -7.74 3.01 -16.00
N PHE A 203 -6.81 3.89 -16.38
CA PHE A 203 -5.40 3.80 -15.96
C PHE A 203 -5.22 4.08 -14.47
N ASP A 204 -5.96 5.03 -13.90
CA ASP A 204 -5.97 5.28 -12.46
C ASP A 204 -6.38 4.01 -11.69
N THR A 205 -7.40 3.30 -12.20
CA THR A 205 -7.87 2.05 -11.59
C THR A 205 -6.77 0.99 -11.58
N LEU A 206 -6.05 0.84 -12.70
CA LEU A 206 -4.97 -0.13 -12.85
C LEU A 206 -3.76 0.22 -11.98
N TRP A 207 -3.40 1.51 -11.93
CA TRP A 207 -2.35 2.01 -11.06
C TRP A 207 -2.66 1.69 -9.59
N HIS A 208 -3.91 1.89 -9.14
CA HIS A 208 -4.32 1.56 -7.79
C HIS A 208 -4.26 0.07 -7.48
N ILE A 209 -4.72 -0.78 -8.40
CA ILE A 209 -4.65 -2.24 -8.25
C ILE A 209 -3.18 -2.66 -8.18
N GLY A 210 -2.36 -2.25 -9.15
CA GLY A 210 -0.94 -2.57 -9.19
C GLY A 210 -0.19 -2.08 -7.96
N THR A 211 -0.47 -0.86 -7.51
CA THR A 211 0.06 -0.30 -6.25
C THR A 211 -0.25 -1.21 -5.08
N GLN A 212 -1.50 -1.67 -4.96
CA GLN A 212 -1.99 -2.50 -3.85
C GLN A 212 -1.50 -3.95 -3.92
N MET A 213 -1.26 -4.46 -5.13
CA MET A 213 -0.72 -5.79 -5.37
C MET A 213 0.79 -5.84 -5.16
N GLN A 214 1.53 -4.81 -5.56
CA GLN A 214 2.95 -4.65 -5.23
C GLN A 214 3.20 -4.65 -3.72
N LYS A 215 2.23 -4.18 -2.93
CA LYS A 215 2.31 -4.23 -1.45
C LYS A 215 2.33 -5.67 -0.95
N ARG A 216 1.61 -6.58 -1.61
CA ARG A 216 1.24 -7.91 -1.12
C ARG A 216 2.06 -9.04 -1.74
N ILE A 217 2.24 -9.02 -3.05
CA ILE A 217 2.85 -10.11 -3.84
C ILE A 217 4.29 -10.48 -3.43
N PRO A 218 5.19 -9.58 -3.00
CA PRO A 218 6.57 -9.99 -2.71
C PRO A 218 6.71 -10.94 -1.51
N TYR A 219 5.63 -11.24 -0.80
CA TYR A 219 5.66 -11.88 0.53
C TYR A 219 4.58 -12.92 0.74
N LEU A 220 3.59 -12.98 -0.15
CA LEU A 220 2.55 -13.99 -0.06
C LEU A 220 3.10 -15.32 -0.50
N GLN A 221 2.85 -16.34 0.32
CA GLN A 221 3.15 -17.70 -0.04
C GLN A 221 2.14 -18.18 -1.08
N THR A 222 2.60 -19.01 -2.02
CA THR A 222 1.72 -19.82 -2.85
C THR A 222 1.32 -21.08 -2.08
N PRO A 223 0.05 -21.54 -2.13
CA PRO A 223 -1.06 -20.96 -2.89
C PRO A 223 -1.74 -19.75 -2.19
N ASN A 224 -2.22 -18.80 -2.98
CA ASN A 224 -3.07 -17.70 -2.52
C ASN A 224 -4.15 -17.36 -3.56
N LEU A 225 -5.32 -18.00 -3.41
CA LEU A 225 -6.41 -17.89 -4.37
C LEU A 225 -6.97 -16.46 -4.48
N LEU A 226 -6.87 -15.65 -3.41
CA LEU A 226 -7.32 -14.25 -3.42
C LEU A 226 -6.46 -13.41 -4.37
N VAL A 227 -5.13 -13.55 -4.30
CA VAL A 227 -4.23 -12.89 -5.25
C VAL A 227 -4.40 -13.45 -6.65
N ALA A 228 -4.52 -14.77 -6.79
CA ALA A 228 -4.76 -15.38 -8.09
C ALA A 228 -6.02 -14.80 -8.76
N ASN A 229 -7.10 -14.64 -7.99
CA ASN A 229 -8.35 -14.06 -8.46
C ASN A 229 -8.17 -12.60 -8.92
N ILE A 230 -7.55 -11.74 -8.12
CA ILE A 230 -7.29 -10.34 -8.50
C ILE A 230 -6.40 -10.25 -9.75
N MET A 231 -5.34 -11.04 -9.80
CA MET A 231 -4.40 -11.02 -10.92
C MET A 231 -5.03 -11.57 -12.20
N LYS A 232 -5.90 -12.57 -12.10
CA LYS A 232 -6.71 -13.05 -13.22
C LYS A 232 -7.69 -11.98 -13.70
N GLU A 233 -8.39 -11.28 -12.81
CA GLU A 233 -9.29 -10.19 -13.21
C GLU A 233 -8.55 -9.08 -13.99
N LEU A 234 -7.33 -8.77 -13.54
CA LEU A 234 -6.46 -7.80 -14.20
C LEU A 234 -5.98 -8.31 -15.56
N ALA A 235 -5.64 -9.60 -15.67
CA ALA A 235 -5.22 -10.24 -16.91
C ALA A 235 -6.35 -10.30 -17.94
N ASP A 236 -7.55 -10.72 -17.52
CA ASP A 236 -8.77 -10.74 -18.35
C ASP A 236 -8.97 -9.34 -18.98
N TYR A 237 -8.79 -8.28 -18.19
CA TYR A 237 -8.92 -6.90 -18.67
C TYR A 237 -7.84 -6.51 -19.69
N PHE A 238 -6.56 -6.75 -19.38
CA PHE A 238 -5.47 -6.40 -20.28
C PHE A 238 -5.58 -7.10 -21.63
N SER A 239 -6.07 -8.34 -21.61
CA SER A 239 -6.21 -9.16 -22.80
C SER A 239 -7.19 -8.59 -23.83
N ILE A 240 -8.17 -7.80 -23.37
CA ILE A 240 -9.24 -7.25 -24.21
C ILE A 240 -8.93 -5.80 -24.59
N THR A 241 -8.27 -5.03 -23.72
CA THR A 241 -8.34 -3.56 -23.78
C THR A 241 -7.02 -2.83 -24.02
N LEU A 242 -5.89 -3.34 -23.50
CA LEU A 242 -4.67 -2.53 -23.42
C LEU A 242 -3.45 -3.23 -24.02
N SER A 243 -3.13 -4.43 -23.54
CA SER A 243 -1.82 -5.02 -23.77
C SER A 243 -1.87 -6.51 -23.50
N ILE A 244 -1.81 -7.29 -24.59
CA ILE A 244 -1.75 -8.75 -24.51
C ILE A 244 -0.52 -9.19 -23.69
N LYS A 245 0.62 -8.50 -23.85
CA LYS A 245 1.83 -8.68 -23.03
C LYS A 245 1.58 -8.55 -21.53
N ASP A 246 0.89 -7.49 -21.11
CA ASP A 246 0.56 -7.26 -19.70
C ASP A 246 -0.44 -8.31 -19.18
N ALA A 247 -1.35 -8.76 -20.05
CA ALA A 247 -2.25 -9.87 -19.73
C ALA A 247 -1.48 -11.16 -19.43
N PHE A 248 -0.47 -11.50 -20.24
CA PHE A 248 0.37 -12.67 -20.00
C PHE A 248 1.06 -12.62 -18.65
N ILE A 249 1.67 -11.48 -18.30
CA ILE A 249 2.32 -11.31 -17.00
C ILE A 249 1.31 -11.55 -15.88
N ALA A 250 0.16 -10.88 -15.92
CA ALA A 250 -0.86 -11.01 -14.89
C ALA A 250 -1.42 -12.44 -14.79
N TYR A 251 -1.63 -13.15 -15.91
CA TYR A 251 -2.02 -14.57 -15.90
C TYR A 251 -0.94 -15.47 -15.31
N LYS A 252 0.35 -15.22 -15.60
CA LYS A 252 1.46 -16.00 -15.01
C LYS A 252 1.53 -15.79 -13.50
N ILE A 253 1.28 -14.57 -12.99
CA ILE A 253 1.18 -14.32 -11.55
C ILE A 253 -0.01 -15.08 -10.97
N ALA A 254 -1.17 -15.02 -11.64
CA ALA A 254 -2.35 -15.74 -11.18
C ALA A 254 -2.11 -17.27 -11.07
N ILE A 255 -1.50 -17.87 -12.11
CA ILE A 255 -1.14 -19.31 -12.11
C ILE A 255 -0.13 -19.64 -11.01
N TYR A 256 0.86 -18.78 -10.77
CA TYR A 256 1.83 -18.99 -9.69
C TYR A 256 1.14 -19.08 -8.31
N TYR A 257 0.10 -18.27 -8.08
CA TYR A 257 -0.65 -18.25 -6.84
C TYR A 257 -1.82 -19.25 -6.77
N ASP A 258 -2.19 -19.88 -7.90
CA ASP A 258 -3.18 -20.95 -7.99
C ASP A 258 -2.59 -22.14 -8.76
N PRO A 259 -1.63 -22.89 -8.17
CA PRO A 259 -0.92 -23.97 -8.85
C PRO A 259 -1.82 -25.14 -9.26
N ASN A 260 -3.01 -25.25 -8.66
CA ASN A 260 -4.01 -26.26 -9.00
C ASN A 260 -5.00 -25.79 -10.09
N ASP A 261 -4.83 -24.57 -10.60
CA ASP A 261 -5.66 -23.95 -11.64
C ASP A 261 -7.17 -23.98 -11.35
N GLN A 262 -7.55 -23.78 -10.09
CA GLN A 262 -8.95 -23.77 -9.66
C GLN A 262 -9.76 -22.64 -10.32
N LEU A 263 -9.11 -21.54 -10.70
CA LEU A 263 -9.73 -20.42 -11.41
C LEU A 263 -9.74 -20.59 -12.94
N ASN A 264 -9.28 -21.75 -13.46
CA ASN A 264 -9.19 -22.05 -14.88
C ASN A 264 -8.42 -20.97 -15.68
N THR A 265 -7.31 -20.51 -15.09
CA THR A 265 -6.46 -19.44 -15.61
C THR A 265 -5.62 -19.94 -16.78
N LEU A 266 -5.18 -21.21 -16.76
CA LEU A 266 -4.41 -21.80 -17.87
C LEU A 266 -5.21 -21.79 -19.17
N ALA A 267 -6.50 -22.08 -19.13
CA ALA A 267 -7.35 -22.04 -20.33
C ALA A 267 -7.41 -20.63 -20.94
N ALA A 268 -7.56 -19.59 -20.11
CA ALA A 268 -7.58 -18.20 -20.56
C ALA A 268 -6.23 -17.78 -21.15
N LEU A 269 -5.11 -18.18 -20.54
CA LEU A 269 -3.77 -17.94 -21.08
C LEU A 269 -3.56 -18.64 -22.43
N ASN A 270 -3.98 -19.91 -22.54
CA ASN A 270 -3.85 -20.69 -23.77
C ASN A 270 -4.60 -20.06 -24.95
N GLN A 271 -5.73 -19.39 -24.71
CA GLN A 271 -6.45 -18.65 -25.74
C GLN A 271 -5.66 -17.45 -26.30
N LEU A 272 -4.72 -16.88 -25.52
CA LEU A 272 -3.87 -15.78 -25.98
C LEU A 272 -2.63 -16.24 -26.74
N MET A 273 -2.17 -17.47 -26.54
CA MET A 273 -0.92 -17.99 -27.13
C MET A 273 -0.82 -17.86 -28.67
N PRO A 274 -1.90 -18.05 -29.46
CA PRO A 274 -1.83 -17.81 -30.90
C PRO A 274 -1.50 -16.36 -31.25
N HIS A 275 -1.98 -15.39 -30.48
CA HIS A 275 -1.67 -13.98 -30.69
C HIS A 275 -0.20 -13.68 -30.39
N PHE A 276 0.37 -14.25 -29.32
CA PHE A 276 1.80 -14.09 -29.01
C PHE A 276 2.71 -14.61 -30.11
N LYS A 277 2.42 -15.81 -30.62
CA LYS A 277 3.18 -16.41 -31.73
C LYS A 277 3.11 -15.55 -32.99
N LYS A 278 1.94 -14.96 -33.28
CA LYS A 278 1.76 -14.06 -34.43
C LYS A 278 2.63 -12.80 -34.32
N TYR A 279 2.86 -12.29 -33.12
CA TYR A 279 3.65 -11.07 -32.87
C TYR A 279 5.08 -11.36 -32.40
N GLU A 280 5.58 -12.59 -32.60
CA GLU A 280 6.96 -13.01 -32.28
C GLU A 280 7.37 -12.67 -30.84
N PHE A 281 6.43 -12.79 -29.90
CA PHE A 281 6.71 -12.50 -28.51
C PHE A 281 7.62 -13.58 -27.90
N ASP A 282 8.78 -13.17 -27.40
CA ASP A 282 9.70 -14.05 -26.71
C ASP A 282 9.29 -14.27 -25.24
N GLU A 283 8.76 -15.45 -24.96
CA GLU A 283 8.39 -15.89 -23.61
C GLU A 283 9.61 -15.96 -22.65
N ALA A 284 10.82 -16.19 -23.17
CA ALA A 284 12.03 -16.35 -22.37
C ALA A 284 12.48 -15.03 -21.72
N ILE A 285 12.29 -13.89 -22.40
CA ILE A 285 12.54 -12.55 -21.84
C ILE A 285 11.72 -12.35 -20.55
N PHE A 286 10.53 -12.93 -20.49
CA PHE A 286 9.67 -12.82 -19.32
C PHE A 286 10.07 -13.76 -18.21
N GLN A 287 10.38 -15.01 -18.52
CA GLN A 287 10.85 -15.97 -17.52
C GLN A 287 12.12 -15.48 -16.80
N GLN A 288 12.97 -14.66 -17.42
CA GLN A 288 14.16 -14.09 -16.77
C GLN A 288 13.84 -12.93 -15.80
N ASN A 289 12.74 -12.21 -16.02
CA ASN A 289 12.35 -11.02 -15.24
C ASN A 289 11.16 -11.29 -14.30
N PHE A 290 10.61 -12.50 -14.34
CA PHE A 290 9.42 -12.90 -13.61
C PHE A 290 9.80 -13.66 -12.34
N HIS A 291 9.41 -13.13 -11.18
CA HIS A 291 9.61 -13.81 -9.90
C HIS A 291 8.82 -15.14 -9.85
N PRO A 292 9.39 -16.27 -9.35
CA PRO A 292 10.63 -16.37 -8.57
C PRO A 292 11.85 -16.79 -9.41
N ALA A 293 11.93 -16.44 -10.69
CA ALA A 293 13.09 -16.79 -11.50
C ALA A 293 14.28 -15.87 -11.18
N LEU A 294 15.24 -16.43 -10.43
CA LEU A 294 16.70 -16.24 -10.47
C LEU A 294 17.32 -14.83 -10.41
N ALA A 295 16.56 -13.74 -10.49
CA ALA A 295 17.01 -12.38 -10.27
C ALA A 295 16.44 -11.85 -8.95
N SER A 296 16.76 -12.52 -7.85
CA SER A 296 16.95 -11.86 -6.56
C SER A 296 18.24 -11.02 -6.61
N THR A 297 18.44 -10.24 -7.68
CA THR A 297 19.53 -9.28 -7.72
C THR A 297 19.14 -8.22 -6.72
N GLU A 298 19.88 -8.23 -5.62
CA GLU A 298 19.89 -7.27 -4.54
C GLU A 298 19.39 -5.91 -5.03
N LEU A 299 18.27 -5.46 -4.46
CA LEU A 299 17.81 -4.09 -4.63
C LEU A 299 18.99 -3.15 -4.43
N ASP A 300 19.28 -2.40 -5.49
CA ASP A 300 20.28 -1.35 -5.54
C ASP A 300 20.07 -0.47 -4.30
N LYS A 301 21.04 -0.51 -3.36
CA LYS A 301 20.96 0.08 -2.00
C LYS A 301 20.50 1.54 -2.00
N LYS A 302 20.61 2.20 -3.15
CA LYS A 302 20.11 3.54 -3.47
C LYS A 302 18.61 3.73 -3.24
N TYR A 303 17.79 2.68 -3.28
CA TYR A 303 16.32 2.78 -3.18
C TYR A 303 15.74 2.30 -1.84
N LEU A 304 16.61 1.99 -0.88
CA LEU A 304 16.19 1.63 0.47
C LEU A 304 16.00 2.92 1.30
N PRO A 305 14.92 3.03 2.09
CA PRO A 305 14.74 4.19 2.96
C PRO A 305 15.92 4.34 3.90
N GLN A 306 16.42 5.56 3.99
CA GLN A 306 17.50 5.91 4.91
C GLN A 306 16.88 6.27 6.26
N TYR A 307 17.40 5.66 7.33
CA TYR A 307 17.12 6.09 8.69
C TYR A 307 17.59 7.54 8.85
N ARG A 308 16.72 8.45 9.32
CA ARG A 308 17.07 9.88 9.42
C ARG A 308 17.97 10.21 10.61
N GLY A 309 18.35 9.23 11.43
CA GLY A 309 19.06 9.46 12.68
C GLY A 309 18.13 9.87 13.82
N GLN A 310 18.59 9.75 15.06
CA GLN A 310 17.90 10.40 16.18
C GLN A 310 17.84 11.92 15.89
N PRO A 311 16.73 12.62 16.20
CA PRO A 311 16.78 14.06 16.26
C PRO A 311 17.91 14.40 17.22
N ASN A 312 18.92 15.09 16.72
CA ASN A 312 20.07 15.47 17.50
C ASN A 312 19.55 16.31 18.66
N ILE A 313 19.40 15.72 19.86
CA ILE A 313 19.22 16.49 21.10
C ILE A 313 20.59 17.05 21.45
N ASN A 314 21.15 17.81 20.50
CA ASN A 314 22.18 18.77 20.79
C ASN A 314 21.47 19.86 21.58
N THR A 315 21.63 19.81 22.90
CA THR A 315 21.60 20.99 23.76
C THR A 315 22.70 21.94 23.30
N ASN A 316 22.50 22.59 22.15
CA ASN A 316 23.35 23.65 21.64
C ASN A 316 22.48 24.56 20.77
N ASN A 317 22.10 25.69 21.37
CA ASN A 317 21.59 26.92 20.76
C ASN A 317 21.15 26.78 19.30
N GLN A 318 19.84 26.64 19.08
CA GLN A 318 19.26 27.06 17.81
C GLN A 318 19.64 28.53 17.62
N ALA A 319 20.61 28.79 16.74
CA ALA A 319 20.82 30.13 16.22
C ALA A 319 19.49 30.51 15.57
N MET A 320 18.74 31.39 16.25
CA MET A 320 17.53 31.99 15.71
C MET A 320 17.80 32.48 14.30
N SER A 321 16.90 32.16 13.36
CA SER A 321 17.05 32.58 11.97
C SER A 321 17.30 34.10 11.90
N PRO A 322 18.07 34.61 10.92
CA PRO A 322 18.29 36.05 10.75
C PRO A 322 16.99 36.85 10.70
N LEU A 323 15.91 36.24 10.18
CA LEU A 323 14.55 36.76 10.16
C LEU A 323 13.97 36.99 11.56
N PHE A 324 14.28 36.12 12.52
CA PHE A 324 13.83 36.29 13.91
C PHE A 324 14.52 37.47 14.60
N TRP A 325 15.82 37.66 14.35
CA TRP A 325 16.56 38.83 14.81
C TRP A 325 16.06 40.13 14.17
N GLN A 326 15.77 40.09 12.87
CA GLN A 326 15.19 41.25 12.15
C GLN A 326 13.80 41.60 12.65
N ALA A 327 12.95 40.61 12.92
CA ALA A 327 11.61 40.82 13.49
C ALA A 327 11.69 41.39 14.92
N GLY A 328 12.60 40.86 15.76
CA GLY A 328 12.85 41.38 17.10
C GLY A 328 13.33 42.83 17.08
N LEU A 329 14.27 43.17 16.19
CA LEU A 329 14.78 44.53 16.04
C LEU A 329 13.69 45.51 15.55
N ALA A 330 12.85 45.08 14.62
CA ALA A 330 11.73 45.88 14.10
C ALA A 330 10.70 46.19 15.19
N ILE A 331 10.35 45.21 16.04
CA ILE A 331 9.44 45.41 17.17
C ILE A 331 10.04 46.38 18.18
N LEU A 332 11.33 46.27 18.49
CA LEU A 332 12.02 47.18 19.41
C LEU A 332 12.05 48.62 18.89
N ILE A 333 12.28 48.81 17.59
CA ILE A 333 12.22 50.12 16.93
C ILE A 333 10.81 50.71 17.00
N LEU A 334 9.76 49.89 16.76
CA LEU A 334 8.37 50.33 16.86
C LEU A 334 8.00 50.75 18.28
N ILE A 335 8.46 50.02 19.30
CA ILE A 335 8.24 50.37 20.72
C ILE A 335 8.93 51.70 21.05
N LEU A 336 10.16 51.92 20.58
CA LEU A 336 10.88 53.18 20.81
C LEU A 336 10.22 54.37 20.09
N ILE A 337 9.72 54.17 18.87
CA ILE A 337 8.97 55.20 18.15
C ILE A 337 7.66 55.52 18.88
N ALA A 338 6.89 54.50 19.27
CA ALA A 338 5.64 54.69 20.02
C ALA A 338 5.88 55.39 21.36
N GLY A 339 6.91 54.99 22.11
CA GLY A 339 7.31 55.63 23.36
C GLY A 339 7.71 57.09 23.17
N ARG A 340 8.43 57.42 22.09
CA ARG A 340 8.80 58.80 21.75
C ARG A 340 7.58 59.65 21.39
N ILE A 341 6.63 59.10 20.62
CA ILE A 341 5.38 59.79 20.27
C ILE A 341 4.59 60.10 21.54
N ILE A 342 4.39 59.11 22.42
CA ILE A 342 3.68 59.29 23.70
C ILE A 342 4.38 60.30 24.61
N TRP A 343 5.72 60.33 24.61
CA TRP A 343 6.48 61.30 25.40
C TRP A 343 6.37 62.73 24.88
N LEU A 344 6.34 62.91 23.56
CA LEU A 344 6.15 64.22 22.92
C LEU A 344 4.72 64.75 23.14
N ASP A 345 3.71 63.87 23.07
CA ASP A 345 2.29 64.22 23.31
C ASP A 345 2.01 64.65 24.76
N ARG A 346 2.85 64.23 25.72
CA ARG A 346 2.76 64.66 27.14
C ARG A 346 3.43 66.01 27.42
N LYS A 347 4.13 66.60 26.45
CA LYS A 347 4.85 67.88 26.60
C LYS A 347 4.20 69.05 25.86
N THR A 348 3.13 68.80 25.11
CA THR A 348 2.16 69.79 24.61
C THR A 348 0.97 69.82 25.54
#